data_AF-A0A1G4K5L6-F1
#
_entry.id   AF-A0A1G4K5L6-F1
#
_cell.length_a   1.000
_cell.length_b   1.000
_cell.length_c   1.000
_cell.angle_alpha   90.00
_cell.angle_beta   90.00
_cell.angle_gamma   90.00
#
_symmetry.space_group_name_H-M   'P 1'
#
loop_
_entity.id
_entity.type
_entity.pdbx_description
1 polymer ?
#
loop_
_entity_poly.entity_id
_entity_poly.type
_entity_poly.pdbx_seq_one_letter_code
_entity_poly.pdbx_strand_id
1 'polypeptide(L)'
;MTQPSKATLKQFLDAFTDISVIPVALSSALLTYYEAIANDPELARTATLKCKTVLKEYSNYNPEVVTRCSQFQTILDAPKTPQNLILEHTNLQTVTDTPFISSAQHMANLIVEEIDLADYIDDNDN
;
A
#
# COMPACT_ATOMS: atom_id res chain seq x y z
N MET A 1 -19.28 7.82 -16.93
CA MET A 1 -19.37 6.53 -16.22
C MET A 1 -20.30 6.71 -15.04
N THR A 2 -21.34 5.89 -14.92
CA THR A 2 -22.29 5.96 -13.81
C THR A 2 -21.63 5.34 -12.58
N GLN A 3 -21.53 6.07 -11.47
CA GLN A 3 -21.00 5.50 -10.23
C GLN A 3 -21.90 4.34 -9.73
N PRO A 4 -21.32 3.26 -9.21
CA PRO A 4 -22.07 2.15 -8.63
C PRO A 4 -22.91 2.63 -7.44
N SER A 5 -24.12 2.07 -7.29
CA SER A 5 -25.00 2.41 -6.17
C SER A 5 -24.39 1.94 -4.84
N LYS A 6 -24.74 2.59 -3.71
CA LYS A 6 -24.29 2.17 -2.38
C LYS A 6 -24.62 0.70 -2.07
N ALA A 7 -25.77 0.20 -2.53
CA ALA A 7 -26.15 -1.20 -2.38
C ALA A 7 -25.21 -2.14 -3.14
N THR A 8 -24.85 -1.78 -4.38
CA THR A 8 -23.88 -2.51 -5.19
C THR A 8 -22.50 -2.51 -4.55
N LEU A 9 -22.06 -1.37 -4.00
CA LEU A 9 -20.77 -1.26 -3.31
C LEU A 9 -20.71 -2.14 -2.05
N LYS A 10 -21.80 -2.21 -1.30
CA LYS A 10 -21.89 -3.10 -0.14
C LYS A 10 -21.82 -4.57 -0.55
N GLN A 11 -22.59 -4.97 -1.57
CA GLN A 11 -22.57 -6.33 -2.10
C GLN A 11 -21.19 -6.73 -2.61
N PHE A 12 -20.51 -5.80 -3.30
CA PHE A 12 -19.12 -5.97 -3.69
C PHE A 12 -18.23 -6.18 -2.46
N LEU A 13 -18.35 -5.34 -1.44
CA LEU A 13 -17.53 -5.44 -0.23
C LEU A 13 -17.77 -6.74 0.56
N ASP A 14 -18.96 -7.32 0.48
CA ASP A 14 -19.23 -8.63 1.07
C ASP A 14 -18.50 -9.74 0.30
N ALA A 15 -18.50 -9.68 -1.04
CA ALA A 15 -17.96 -10.72 -1.90
C ALA A 15 -16.49 -10.54 -2.35
N PHE A 16 -15.84 -9.39 -2.13
CA PHE A 16 -14.56 -9.08 -2.80
C PHE A 16 -13.38 -10.00 -2.43
N THR A 17 -13.48 -10.68 -1.28
CA THR A 17 -12.51 -11.66 -0.80
C THR A 17 -12.74 -13.06 -1.41
N ASP A 18 -13.84 -13.27 -2.12
CA ASP A 18 -14.13 -14.52 -2.82
C ASP A 18 -13.67 -14.41 -4.29
N ILE A 19 -12.57 -15.09 -4.60
CA ILE A 19 -11.96 -15.10 -5.94
C ILE A 19 -12.87 -15.81 -6.95
N SER A 20 -13.74 -16.70 -6.50
CA SER A 20 -14.69 -17.41 -7.38
C SER A 20 -15.78 -16.47 -7.89
N VAL A 21 -16.15 -15.47 -7.07
CA VAL A 21 -17.15 -14.46 -7.41
C VAL A 21 -16.51 -13.30 -8.18
N ILE A 22 -15.30 -12.89 -7.78
CA ILE A 22 -14.57 -11.80 -8.44
C ILE A 22 -13.22 -12.32 -8.96
N PRO A 23 -13.17 -12.80 -10.22
CA PRO A 23 -11.95 -13.33 -10.81
C PRO A 23 -10.84 -12.29 -10.94
N VAL A 24 -9.59 -12.74 -10.94
CA VAL A 24 -8.39 -11.90 -11.11
C VAL A 24 -8.39 -11.12 -12.42
N ALA A 25 -9.05 -11.65 -13.46
CA ALA A 25 -9.19 -10.96 -14.74
C ALA A 25 -9.92 -9.61 -14.64
N LEU A 26 -10.70 -9.39 -13.57
CA LEU A 26 -11.45 -8.14 -13.34
C LEU A 26 -10.69 -7.14 -12.47
N SER A 27 -9.42 -7.40 -12.12
CA SER A 27 -8.64 -6.55 -11.21
C SER A 27 -8.55 -5.07 -11.66
N SER A 28 -8.52 -4.81 -12.97
CA SER A 28 -8.54 -3.45 -13.53
C SER A 28 -9.84 -2.68 -13.27
N ALA A 29 -10.97 -3.40 -13.16
CA ALA A 29 -12.26 -2.81 -12.85
C ALA A 29 -12.47 -2.55 -11.35
N LEU A 30 -11.67 -3.18 -10.48
CA LEU A 30 -11.80 -3.05 -9.02
C LEU A 30 -11.47 -1.65 -8.53
N LEU A 31 -10.56 -0.95 -9.22
CA LEU A 31 -10.13 0.40 -8.83
C LEU A 31 -11.32 1.34 -8.66
N THR A 32 -12.26 1.34 -9.61
CA THR A 32 -13.46 2.19 -9.54
C THR A 32 -14.34 1.85 -8.33
N TYR A 33 -14.42 0.59 -7.93
CA TYR A 33 -15.16 0.18 -6.72
C TYR A 33 -14.43 0.61 -5.45
N TYR A 34 -13.11 0.47 -5.43
CA TYR A 34 -12.29 0.88 -4.29
C TYR A 34 -12.37 2.38 -4.04
N GLU A 35 -12.23 3.18 -5.09
CA GLU A 35 -12.37 4.64 -5.01
C GLU A 35 -13.77 5.05 -4.55
N ALA A 36 -14.82 4.42 -5.11
CA ALA A 36 -16.19 4.69 -4.71
C ALA A 36 -16.45 4.35 -3.23
N ILE A 37 -15.88 3.25 -2.73
CA ILE A 37 -15.97 2.86 -1.32
C ILE A 37 -15.17 3.79 -0.42
N ALA A 38 -13.96 4.20 -0.81
CA ALA A 38 -13.13 5.11 -0.01
C ALA A 38 -13.79 6.51 0.17
N ASN A 39 -14.67 6.89 -0.75
CA ASN A 39 -15.46 8.11 -0.68
C ASN A 39 -16.67 8.01 0.28
N ASP A 40 -17.17 6.81 0.58
CA ASP A 40 -18.24 6.60 1.59
C ASP A 40 -17.62 6.25 2.95
N PRO A 41 -17.77 7.08 4.00
CA PRO A 41 -17.09 6.86 5.28
C PRO A 41 -17.55 5.61 6.05
N GLU A 42 -18.78 5.16 5.83
CA GLU A 42 -19.31 3.96 6.47
C GLU A 42 -18.71 2.71 5.81
N LEU A 43 -18.76 2.65 4.48
CA LEU A 43 -18.19 1.55 3.72
C LEU A 43 -16.67 1.51 3.81
N ALA A 44 -16.00 2.66 3.82
CA ALA A 44 -14.56 2.76 4.01
C ALA A 44 -14.12 2.14 5.34
N ARG A 45 -14.83 2.43 6.44
CA ARG A 45 -14.55 1.82 7.75
C ARG A 45 -14.70 0.30 7.72
N THR A 46 -15.77 -0.20 7.11
CA THR A 46 -15.98 -1.65 6.95
C THR A 46 -14.88 -2.28 6.10
N ALA A 47 -14.48 -1.63 5.01
CA ALA A 47 -13.42 -2.09 4.13
C ALA A 47 -12.06 -2.12 4.84
N THR A 48 -11.72 -1.07 5.59
CA THR A 48 -10.49 -1.01 6.40
C THR A 48 -10.44 -2.16 7.41
N LEU A 49 -11.53 -2.39 8.15
CA LEU A 49 -11.56 -3.48 9.13
C LEU A 49 -11.36 -4.83 8.46
N LYS A 50 -12.07 -5.08 7.36
CA LYS A 50 -12.00 -6.36 6.63
C LYS A 50 -10.60 -6.59 6.05
N CYS A 51 -9.99 -5.59 5.42
CA CYS A 51 -8.63 -5.68 4.89
C CYS A 51 -7.59 -5.87 6.00
N LYS A 52 -7.72 -5.18 7.14
CA LYS A 52 -6.81 -5.37 8.29
C LYS A 52 -6.88 -6.79 8.85
N THR A 53 -8.06 -7.41 8.92
CA THR A 53 -8.20 -8.80 9.34
C THR A 53 -7.49 -9.74 8.38
N VAL A 54 -7.72 -9.59 7.07
CA VAL A 54 -7.05 -10.40 6.03
C VAL A 54 -5.54 -10.26 6.12
N LEU A 55 -5.02 -9.03 6.25
CA LEU A 55 -3.58 -8.77 6.30
C LEU A 55 -2.93 -9.24 7.61
N LYS A 56 -3.67 -9.26 8.72
CA LYS A 56 -3.17 -9.81 9.99
C LYS A 56 -3.07 -11.34 9.94
N GLU A 57 -4.01 -11.99 9.29
CA GLU A 57 -4.10 -13.44 9.18
C GLU A 57 -3.70 -13.93 7.78
N TYR A 58 -2.80 -13.23 7.10
CA TYR A 58 -2.48 -13.41 5.68
C TYR A 58 -2.14 -14.85 5.28
N SER A 59 -1.56 -15.64 6.19
CA SER A 59 -1.25 -17.06 5.98
C SER A 59 -2.49 -17.95 5.79
N ASN A 60 -3.67 -17.49 6.24
CA ASN A 60 -4.95 -18.20 6.12
C ASN A 60 -5.76 -17.80 4.87
N TYR A 61 -5.27 -16.82 4.10
CA TYR A 61 -5.97 -16.30 2.93
C TYR A 61 -5.21 -16.61 1.64
N ASN A 62 -5.94 -16.62 0.53
CA ASN A 62 -5.31 -16.73 -0.78
C ASN A 62 -4.43 -15.47 -1.04
N PRO A 63 -3.21 -15.63 -1.59
CA PRO A 63 -2.31 -14.52 -1.89
C PRO A 63 -2.96 -13.38 -2.70
N GLU A 64 -3.85 -13.71 -3.64
CA GLU A 64 -4.57 -12.71 -4.43
C GLU A 64 -5.49 -11.84 -3.55
N VAL A 65 -6.14 -12.43 -2.54
CA VAL A 65 -7.00 -11.69 -1.59
C VAL A 65 -6.14 -10.75 -0.74
N VAL A 66 -4.96 -11.19 -0.33
CA VAL A 66 -3.97 -10.39 0.40
C VAL A 66 -3.51 -9.22 -0.46
N THR A 67 -3.16 -9.45 -1.73
CA THR A 67 -2.78 -8.41 -2.69
C THR A 67 -3.89 -7.38 -2.89
N ARG A 68 -5.14 -7.82 -3.07
CA ARG A 68 -6.30 -6.92 -3.19
C ARG A 68 -6.51 -6.08 -1.95
N CYS A 69 -6.43 -6.68 -0.76
CA CYS A 69 -6.57 -5.95 0.50
C CYS A 69 -5.44 -4.93 0.70
N SER A 70 -4.21 -5.26 0.30
CA SER A 70 -3.08 -4.34 0.34
C SER A 70 -3.30 -3.13 -0.58
N GLN A 71 -3.69 -3.36 -1.84
CA GLN A 71 -4.01 -2.28 -2.79
C GLN A 71 -5.18 -1.42 -2.32
N PHE A 72 -6.24 -2.05 -1.83
CA PHE A 72 -7.42 -1.33 -1.35
C PHE A 72 -7.07 -0.48 -0.13
N GLN A 73 -6.21 -0.98 0.77
CA GLN A 73 -5.76 -0.23 1.93
C GLN A 73 -4.95 1.02 1.52
N THR A 74 -4.11 0.94 0.49
CA THR A 74 -3.41 2.13 -0.05
C THR A 74 -4.39 3.23 -0.48
N ILE A 75 -5.53 2.85 -1.07
CA ILE A 75 -6.57 3.80 -1.50
C ILE A 75 -7.34 4.37 -0.31
N LEU A 76 -7.62 3.54 0.71
CA LEU A 76 -8.33 3.96 1.92
C LEU A 76 -7.49 4.92 2.79
N ASP A 77 -6.18 4.69 2.85
CA ASP A 77 -5.24 5.51 3.63
C ASP A 77 -4.73 6.73 2.84
N ALA A 78 -5.02 6.83 1.53
CA ALA A 78 -4.61 7.94 0.70
C ALA A 78 -5.21 9.27 1.20
N PRO A 79 -4.41 10.34 1.33
CA PRO A 79 -4.92 11.65 1.68
C PRO A 79 -5.92 12.11 0.60
N LYS A 80 -7.09 12.58 1.04
CA LYS A 80 -8.14 13.17 0.17
C LYS A 80 -7.72 14.56 -0.33
N THR A 81 -6.58 14.66 -0.98
CA THR A 81 -6.10 15.88 -1.62
C THR A 81 -6.69 15.98 -3.03
N PRO A 82 -7.20 17.15 -3.46
CA PRO A 82 -7.71 17.33 -4.81
C PRO A 82 -6.60 17.10 -5.83
N GLN A 83 -6.89 16.26 -6.83
CA GLN A 83 -5.93 15.73 -7.80
C GLN A 83 -5.37 16.85 -8.69
N ASN A 84 -4.08 17.14 -8.50
CA ASN A 84 -3.24 17.86 -9.46
C ASN A 84 -1.83 17.25 -9.49
N LEU A 85 -1.73 15.92 -9.37
CA LEU A 85 -0.45 15.22 -9.49
C LEU A 85 -0.62 14.04 -10.44
N ILE A 86 0.11 14.12 -11.55
CA ILE A 86 0.30 13.08 -12.54
C ILE A 86 0.90 11.88 -11.80
N LEU A 87 0.09 10.83 -11.60
CA LEU A 87 0.58 9.55 -11.11
C LEU A 87 1.14 8.77 -12.30
N GLU A 88 2.47 8.81 -12.45
CA GLU A 88 3.18 7.82 -13.25
C GLU A 88 2.91 6.43 -12.66
N HIS A 89 2.41 5.52 -13.50
CA HIS A 89 2.24 4.11 -13.16
C HIS A 89 3.64 3.49 -12.97
N THR A 90 4.12 3.45 -11.73
CA THR A 90 5.34 2.71 -11.40
C THR A 90 5.07 1.21 -11.50
N ASN A 91 5.72 0.59 -12.48
CA ASN A 91 5.80 -0.85 -12.67
C ASN A 91 6.47 -1.48 -11.45
N LEU A 92 5.69 -2.17 -10.60
CA LEU A 92 6.19 -2.98 -9.49
C LEU A 92 6.72 -4.31 -10.05
N GLN A 93 7.98 -4.30 -10.47
CA GLN A 93 8.83 -5.48 -10.39
C GLN A 93 9.92 -5.22 -9.35
N THR A 94 10.19 -6.25 -8.55
CA THR A 94 11.21 -6.40 -7.50
C THR A 94 10.89 -5.89 -6.10
N VAL A 95 10.39 -6.82 -5.28
CA VAL A 95 10.67 -6.96 -3.84
C VAL A 95 12.17 -6.80 -3.56
N THR A 96 12.55 -5.95 -2.60
CA THR A 96 13.58 -6.20 -1.55
C THR A 96 13.56 -5.01 -0.56
N ASP A 97 13.45 -5.35 0.74
CA ASP A 97 13.70 -4.58 1.97
C ASP A 97 13.52 -3.05 2.01
N THR A 98 12.58 -2.61 2.85
CA THR A 98 12.59 -1.28 3.50
C THR A 98 13.75 -1.20 4.53
N PRO A 99 14.35 -0.01 4.76
CA PRO A 99 13.74 0.88 5.74
C PRO A 99 13.57 2.32 5.25
N PHE A 100 12.49 2.90 5.76
CA PHE A 100 11.97 4.23 5.57
C PHE A 100 12.88 5.28 6.22
N ILE A 101 13.40 6.30 5.50
CA ILE A 101 13.71 7.63 6.08
C ILE A 101 13.31 8.76 5.11
N SER A 102 12.17 9.35 5.48
CA SER A 102 11.77 10.76 5.48
C SER A 102 12.39 11.80 4.54
N SER A 103 11.47 12.48 3.86
CA SER A 103 11.55 13.80 3.24
C SER A 103 12.09 14.89 4.17
N ALA A 104 13.35 15.28 3.98
CA ALA A 104 13.86 16.61 4.33
C ALA A 104 15.14 16.88 3.55
N GLN A 105 15.00 17.34 2.31
CA GLN A 105 16.00 18.23 1.73
C GLN A 105 16.05 19.49 2.60
N HIS A 106 16.97 19.57 3.54
CA HIS A 106 17.51 20.83 4.04
C HIS A 106 18.78 20.49 4.82
N MET A 107 19.93 20.61 4.16
CA MET A 107 21.14 21.22 4.71
C MET A 107 22.12 21.37 3.56
N ALA A 108 22.07 22.56 2.95
CA ALA A 108 23.21 23.09 2.21
C ALA A 108 24.40 23.22 3.17
N ASN A 109 25.61 23.01 2.64
CA ASN A 109 26.91 23.24 3.26
C ASN A 109 27.30 22.27 4.38
N LEU A 110 27.91 21.13 4.01
CA LEU A 110 28.91 20.47 4.83
C LEU A 110 30.19 20.35 4.01
N ILE A 111 31.23 21.04 4.46
CA ILE A 111 32.60 20.90 3.97
C ILE A 111 33.08 19.52 4.46
N VAL A 112 33.53 18.68 3.54
CA VAL A 112 34.13 17.38 3.85
C VAL A 112 35.56 17.63 4.33
N GLU A 113 35.84 17.34 5.60
CA GLU A 113 37.21 17.07 6.07
C GLU A 113 37.46 15.56 5.97
N GLU A 114 38.52 15.17 5.27
CA GLU A 114 39.00 13.80 5.21
C GLU A 114 39.70 13.47 6.54
N ILE A 115 39.16 12.49 7.28
CA ILE A 115 39.85 11.91 8.44
C ILE A 115 40.37 10.55 7.98
N ASP A 116 41.69 10.43 7.80
CA ASP A 116 42.35 9.13 7.61
C ASP A 116 42.25 8.31 8.91
N LEU A 117 41.40 7.28 8.87
CA LEU A 117 41.32 6.26 9.93
C LEU A 117 42.06 5.02 9.47
N ALA A 118 43.37 4.97 9.74
CA ALA A 118 44.14 3.73 9.67
C ALA A 118 44.19 3.06 11.05
N ASP A 119 43.37 2.01 11.15
CA ASP A 119 43.47 0.79 11.96
C ASP A 119 43.89 0.88 13.43
N TYR A 120 42.89 0.70 14.30
CA TYR A 120 43.09 0.08 15.60
C TYR A 120 42.58 -1.36 15.53
N ILE A 121 43.49 -2.33 15.31
CA ILE A 121 43.22 -3.74 15.60
C ILE A 121 43.88 -4.05 16.94
N ASP A 122 43.03 -4.23 17.94
CA ASP A 122 43.35 -4.90 19.20
C ASP A 122 43.34 -6.41 18.91
N ASP A 123 44.51 -7.03 18.87
CA ASP A 123 44.65 -8.49 18.90
C ASP A 123 45.48 -8.84 20.13
N ASN A 124 44.75 -9.24 21.17
CA ASN A 124 45.27 -9.83 22.37
C ASN A 124 45.20 -11.36 22.20
N ASP A 125 46.30 -12.01 21.82
CA ASP A 125 46.54 -13.42 22.17
C ASP A 125 48.05 -13.77 22.13
N ASN A 126 48.54 -14.17 23.31
CA ASN A 126 49.72 -14.97 23.66
C ASN A 126 51.12 -14.32 23.74
#